data_AF-A0A0B1SU20-F1
#
_entry.id   AF-A0A0B1SU20-F1
#
_cell.length_a   1.000
_cell.length_b   1.000
_cell.length_c   1.000
_cell.angle_alpha   90.00
_cell.angle_beta   90.00
_cell.angle_gamma   90.00
#
_symmetry.space_group_name_H-M   'P 1'
#
loop_
_entity.id
_entity.type
_entity.pdbx_description
1 polymer ?
#
loop_
_entity_poly.entity_id
_entity_poly.type
_entity_poly.pdbx_seq_one_letter_code
_entity_poly.pdbx_strand_id
1 'polypeptide(L)'
;MSVDRFVPVPLPRWESRLCWLVWIFHSGAAFFIAVKVSQGELNLWIEHWLTNSSYVEGGKMDLSDIEWDHFRNTVVHSLTDYCVHSITPTCVLILAAFAFVVTSLSVITRSIALPWIMCISFVLKASDVVPFTMDNHVYYREFNIYLYGAIKILNFSLYMCQNKDKRYLDVWQDHLVYLIYLPYSMTLIVLHDDFVGQLDRRLSHRSDPYRSFIDLRKSKALPRPRREECAVAYVTGQLFHVKYVVLFGFPALFAYIDGLQPPPPPICISRVAHYSQMWRHFDVGLYRFLKNQVYIPLQKKELPTSLAIIRNLGTLTAVFGVNLNIYACMKIV
;
A
#
# COMPACT_ATOMS: atom_id res chain seq x y z
N MET A 1 17.20 -22.01 7.10
CA MET A 1 16.57 -21.05 8.03
C MET A 1 15.12 -21.48 8.23
N SER A 2 14.75 -21.87 9.45
CA SER A 2 13.40 -22.29 9.78
C SER A 2 12.42 -21.15 9.49
N VAL A 3 11.31 -21.46 8.83
CA VAL A 3 10.15 -20.57 8.79
C VAL A 3 9.66 -20.43 10.22
N ASP A 4 10.11 -19.40 10.92
CA ASP A 4 9.65 -19.12 12.27
C ASP A 4 8.13 -19.01 12.23
N ARG A 5 7.50 -20.01 12.85
CA ARG A 5 6.06 -20.10 12.99
C ARG A 5 5.65 -18.95 13.89
N PHE A 6 5.29 -17.81 13.31
CA PHE A 6 4.82 -16.64 14.04
C PHE A 6 3.71 -17.05 15.00
N VAL A 7 4.03 -17.05 16.30
CA VAL A 7 3.05 -17.19 17.36
C VAL A 7 2.55 -15.77 17.62
N PRO A 8 1.29 -15.44 17.25
CA PRO A 8 0.75 -14.14 17.59
C PRO A 8 0.83 -13.94 19.10
N VAL A 9 1.50 -12.87 19.53
CA VAL A 9 1.48 -12.48 20.94
C VAL A 9 0.02 -12.16 21.27
N PRO A 10 -0.58 -12.82 22.28
CA PRO A 10 -1.96 -12.55 22.65
C PRO A 10 -2.10 -11.09 23.05
N LEU A 11 -3.05 -10.40 22.40
CA LEU A 11 -3.37 -9.02 22.77
C LEU A 11 -3.82 -8.98 24.23
N PRO A 12 -3.44 -7.96 25.01
CA PRO A 12 -4.01 -7.69 26.31
C PRO A 12 -5.54 -7.75 26.26
N ARG A 13 -6.17 -8.24 27.34
CA ARG A 13 -7.63 -8.45 27.38
C ARG A 13 -8.44 -7.21 27.01
N TRP A 14 -7.95 -6.01 27.34
CA TRP A 14 -8.62 -4.75 27.01
C TRP A 14 -8.51 -4.40 25.52
N GLU A 15 -7.36 -4.62 24.88
CA GLU A 15 -7.17 -4.40 23.43
C GLU A 15 -8.08 -5.35 22.64
N SER A 16 -8.14 -6.62 23.06
CA SER A 16 -9.04 -7.59 22.45
C SER A 16 -10.50 -7.18 22.58
N ARG A 17 -10.94 -6.72 23.76
CA ARG A 17 -12.31 -6.21 23.96
C ARG A 17 -12.61 -4.99 23.09
N LEU A 18 -11.66 -4.05 22.99
CA LEU A 18 -11.80 -2.88 22.12
C LEU A 18 -11.92 -3.28 20.65
N CYS A 19 -11.09 -4.21 20.17
CA CYS A 19 -11.20 -4.73 18.81
C CYS A 19 -12.58 -5.36 18.54
N TRP A 20 -13.10 -6.16 19.48
CA TRP A 20 -14.44 -6.73 19.35
C TRP A 20 -15.54 -5.67 19.35
N LEU A 21 -15.46 -4.66 20.22
CA LEU A 21 -16.44 -3.58 20.27
C LEU A 21 -16.46 -2.78 18.95
N VAL A 22 -15.29 -2.40 18.45
CA VAL A 22 -15.16 -1.69 17.17
C VAL A 22 -15.71 -2.54 16.03
N TRP A 23 -15.38 -3.83 15.99
CA TRP A 23 -15.85 -4.74 14.94
C TRP A 23 -17.37 -4.94 14.98
N ILE A 24 -17.95 -5.20 16.16
CA ILE A 24 -19.40 -5.35 16.35
C ILE A 24 -20.12 -4.07 15.95
N PHE A 25 -19.64 -2.91 16.42
CA PHE A 25 -20.24 -1.61 16.11
C PHE A 25 -20.21 -1.33 14.61
N HIS A 26 -19.05 -1.50 13.96
CA HIS A 26 -18.91 -1.22 12.53
C HIS A 26 -19.75 -2.17 11.67
N SER A 27 -19.75 -3.47 12.01
CA SER A 27 -20.56 -4.48 11.30
C SER A 27 -22.05 -4.24 11.48
N GLY A 28 -22.48 -3.89 12.71
CA GLY A 28 -23.87 -3.56 13.02
C GLY A 28 -24.33 -2.28 12.31
N ALA A 29 -23.48 -1.25 12.27
CA ALA A 29 -23.76 -0.01 11.54
C ALA A 29 -23.87 -0.25 10.03
N ALA A 30 -22.95 -1.02 9.43
CA ALA A 30 -23.01 -1.37 8.02
C ALA A 30 -24.28 -2.17 7.67
N PHE A 31 -24.65 -3.14 8.52
CA PHE A 31 -25.89 -3.90 8.36
C PHE A 31 -27.13 -3.00 8.47
N PHE A 32 -27.18 -2.11 9.47
CA PHE A 32 -28.27 -1.16 9.63
C PHE A 32 -28.43 -0.25 8.41
N ILE A 33 -27.33 0.30 7.88
CA ILE A 33 -27.34 1.12 6.67
C ILE A 33 -27.86 0.29 5.48
N ALA A 34 -27.37 -0.93 5.29
CA ALA A 34 -27.82 -1.79 4.20
C ALA A 34 -29.33 -2.09 4.26
N VAL A 35 -29.87 -2.38 5.44
CA VAL A 35 -31.31 -2.59 5.65
C VAL A 35 -32.08 -1.32 5.30
N LYS A 36 -31.65 -0.17 5.81
CA LYS A 36 -32.33 1.11 5.58
C LYS A 36 -32.29 1.58 4.12
N VAL A 37 -31.21 1.29 3.41
CA VAL A 37 -31.12 1.48 1.96
C VAL A 37 -32.07 0.51 1.25
N SER A 38 -32.12 -0.77 1.61
CA SER A 38 -33.01 -1.75 0.97
C SER A 38 -34.51 -1.42 1.13
N GLN A 39 -34.86 -0.76 2.23
CA GLN A 39 -36.23 -0.30 2.53
C GLN A 39 -36.59 1.02 1.84
N GLY A 40 -35.63 1.63 1.13
CA GLY A 40 -35.82 2.91 0.42
C GLY A 40 -35.67 4.16 1.29
N GLU A 41 -35.50 4.01 2.61
CA GLU A 41 -35.40 5.13 3.55
C GLU A 41 -34.14 5.99 3.36
N LEU A 42 -33.08 5.41 2.78
CA LEU A 42 -31.80 6.07 2.51
C LEU A 42 -31.47 6.21 1.02
N ASN A 43 -32.47 6.14 0.12
CA ASN A 43 -32.24 6.19 -1.32
C ASN A 43 -31.58 7.49 -1.80
N LEU A 44 -32.05 8.64 -1.33
CA LEU A 44 -31.44 9.93 -1.69
C LEU A 44 -29.98 10.04 -1.24
N TRP A 45 -29.68 9.47 -0.07
CA TRP A 45 -28.31 9.45 0.45
C TRP A 45 -27.43 8.52 -0.38
N ILE A 46 -27.86 7.30 -0.69
CA ILE A 46 -27.04 6.35 -1.47
C ILE A 46 -26.88 6.80 -2.92
N GLU A 47 -27.90 7.41 -3.54
CA GLU A 47 -27.84 7.93 -4.91
C GLU A 47 -26.77 9.02 -5.08
N HIS A 48 -26.49 9.81 -4.03
CA HIS A 48 -25.38 10.77 -4.04
C HIS A 48 -24.01 10.10 -4.20
N TRP A 49 -23.86 8.87 -3.72
CA TRP A 49 -22.61 8.09 -3.77
C TRP A 49 -22.55 7.12 -4.96
N LEU A 50 -23.55 7.15 -5.85
CA LEU A 50 -23.66 6.26 -7.00
C LEU A 50 -23.56 7.05 -8.31
N THR A 51 -22.76 6.55 -9.23
CA THR A 51 -22.61 7.05 -10.59
C THR A 51 -23.08 6.01 -11.61
N ASN A 52 -23.25 6.41 -12.86
CA ASN A 52 -23.60 5.46 -13.91
C ASN A 52 -22.44 4.51 -14.16
N SER A 53 -22.73 3.20 -14.20
CA SER A 53 -21.72 2.18 -14.41
C SER A 53 -21.12 2.29 -15.81
N SER A 54 -19.77 2.25 -15.86
CA SER A 54 -19.03 2.11 -17.12
C SER A 54 -18.94 0.67 -17.63
N TYR A 55 -19.41 -0.32 -16.83
CA TYR A 55 -19.28 -1.75 -17.14
C TYR A 55 -20.56 -2.35 -17.71
N VAL A 56 -21.72 -1.91 -17.20
CA VAL A 56 -23.03 -2.49 -17.49
C VAL A 56 -24.01 -1.35 -17.73
N GLU A 57 -24.61 -1.33 -18.92
CA GLU A 57 -25.60 -0.33 -19.30
C GLU A 57 -26.80 -0.36 -18.34
N GLY A 58 -27.23 0.82 -17.88
CA GLY A 58 -28.30 0.97 -16.88
C GLY A 58 -27.90 0.61 -15.44
N GLY A 59 -26.68 0.10 -15.22
CA GLY A 59 -26.15 -0.18 -13.89
C GLY A 59 -25.68 1.09 -13.16
N LYS A 60 -25.57 1.01 -11.84
CA LYS A 60 -24.92 2.01 -10.99
C LYS A 60 -23.62 1.45 -10.41
N MET A 61 -22.62 2.30 -10.23
CA MET A 61 -21.37 1.98 -9.54
C MET A 61 -21.18 2.97 -8.39
N ASP A 62 -20.58 2.53 -7.29
CA ASP A 62 -20.24 3.45 -6.21
C ASP A 62 -18.99 4.26 -6.54
N LEU A 63 -18.76 5.33 -5.78
CA LEU A 63 -17.55 6.16 -5.90
C LEU A 63 -16.28 5.46 -5.39
N SER A 64 -16.34 4.19 -4.96
CA SER A 64 -15.15 3.50 -4.44
C SER A 64 -14.15 3.09 -5.54
N ASP A 65 -14.53 3.24 -6.81
CA ASP A 65 -13.78 2.77 -7.98
C ASP A 65 -12.96 3.85 -8.69
N ILE A 66 -12.79 5.03 -8.09
CA ILE A 66 -12.11 6.17 -8.71
C ILE A 66 -10.66 5.85 -9.14
N GLU A 67 -9.81 5.26 -8.29
CA GLU A 67 -8.43 4.92 -8.72
C GLU A 67 -8.42 3.86 -9.82
N TRP A 68 -9.36 2.90 -9.80
CA TRP A 68 -9.44 1.90 -10.86
C TRP A 68 -9.86 2.54 -12.19
N ASP A 69 -10.77 3.51 -12.17
CA ASP A 69 -11.13 4.27 -13.34
C ASP A 69 -9.94 5.07 -13.89
N HIS A 70 -9.25 5.81 -13.03
CA HIS A 70 -8.02 6.51 -13.41
C HIS A 70 -6.95 5.57 -13.97
N PHE A 71 -6.75 4.40 -13.35
CA PHE A 71 -5.81 3.40 -13.83
C PHE A 71 -6.17 2.91 -15.24
N ARG A 72 -7.43 2.53 -15.49
CA ARG A 72 -7.87 2.09 -16.83
C ARG A 72 -7.65 3.16 -17.89
N ASN A 73 -7.89 4.43 -17.56
CA ASN A 73 -7.67 5.55 -18.46
C ASN A 73 -6.18 5.87 -18.67
N THR A 74 -5.30 5.43 -17.76
CA THR A 74 -3.86 5.73 -17.79
C THR A 74 -2.99 4.56 -18.27
N VAL A 75 -3.47 3.32 -18.20
CA VAL A 75 -2.64 2.11 -18.38
C VAL A 75 -1.92 2.06 -19.73
N VAL A 76 -2.53 2.56 -20.81
CA VAL A 76 -1.92 2.62 -22.14
C VAL A 76 -0.76 3.62 -22.18
N HIS A 77 -0.91 4.76 -21.51
CA HIS A 77 0.17 5.74 -21.36
C HIS A 77 1.28 5.20 -20.45
N SER A 78 0.93 4.56 -19.33
CA SER A 78 1.92 3.91 -18.47
C SER A 78 2.70 2.82 -19.23
N LEU A 79 2.04 2.01 -20.07
CA LEU A 79 2.72 1.02 -20.91
C LEU A 79 3.78 1.68 -21.81
N THR A 80 3.44 2.82 -22.41
CA THR A 80 4.36 3.59 -23.25
C THR A 80 5.55 4.09 -22.44
N ASP A 81 5.30 4.63 -21.25
CA ASP A 81 6.34 5.13 -20.34
C ASP A 81 7.31 4.01 -19.91
N TYR A 82 6.79 2.82 -19.60
CA TYR A 82 7.60 1.65 -19.27
C TYR A 82 8.46 1.19 -20.46
N CYS A 83 7.91 1.16 -21.68
CA CYS A 83 8.64 0.73 -22.87
C CYS A 83 9.73 1.71 -23.30
N VAL A 84 9.50 3.02 -23.14
CA VAL A 84 10.45 4.07 -23.53
C VAL A 84 11.37 4.47 -22.37
N HIS A 85 11.16 3.91 -21.16
CA HIS A 85 11.77 4.37 -19.92
C HIS A 85 11.62 5.89 -19.70
N SER A 86 10.48 6.43 -20.12
CA SER A 86 10.22 7.87 -20.10
C SER A 86 9.33 8.22 -18.92
N ILE A 87 9.75 9.20 -18.12
CA ILE A 87 8.95 9.80 -17.05
C ILE A 87 8.87 11.29 -17.36
N THR A 88 7.79 11.96 -16.98
CA THR A 88 7.70 13.42 -17.06
C THR A 88 8.95 14.05 -16.41
N PRO A 89 9.77 14.83 -17.16
CA PRO A 89 11.04 15.32 -16.66
C PRO A 89 10.88 16.22 -15.42
N THR A 90 9.74 16.91 -15.30
CA THR A 90 9.37 17.70 -14.13
C THR A 90 9.27 16.84 -12.86
N CYS A 91 8.63 15.67 -12.91
CA CYS A 91 8.54 14.76 -11.77
C CYS A 91 9.91 14.30 -11.32
N VAL A 92 10.77 13.92 -12.27
CA VAL A 92 12.14 13.45 -11.98
C VAL A 92 12.95 14.56 -11.31
N LEU A 93 12.92 15.79 -11.84
CA LEU A 93 13.67 16.91 -11.29
C LEU A 93 13.20 17.27 -9.87
N ILE A 94 11.89 17.35 -9.65
CA ILE A 94 11.31 17.68 -8.33
C ILE A 94 11.66 16.59 -7.32
N LEU A 95 11.48 15.30 -7.67
CA LEU A 95 11.81 14.20 -6.78
C LEU A 95 13.30 14.09 -6.52
N ALA A 96 14.16 14.36 -7.50
CA ALA A 96 15.61 14.37 -7.31
C ALA A 96 16.05 15.48 -6.36
N ALA A 97 15.51 16.70 -6.52
CA ALA A 97 15.77 17.82 -5.62
C ALA A 97 15.28 17.51 -4.19
N PHE A 98 14.06 16.98 -4.06
CA PHE A 98 13.51 16.59 -2.77
C PHE A 98 14.32 15.46 -2.11
N ALA A 99 14.71 14.43 -2.88
CA ALA A 99 15.54 13.34 -2.41
C ALA A 99 16.89 13.82 -1.90
N PHE A 100 17.54 14.74 -2.63
CA PHE A 100 18.81 15.34 -2.22
C PHE A 100 18.69 16.02 -0.86
N VAL A 101 17.67 16.87 -0.68
CA VAL A 101 17.45 17.60 0.58
C VAL A 101 17.16 16.64 1.74
N VAL A 102 16.18 15.75 1.59
CA VAL A 102 15.76 14.84 2.68
C VAL A 102 16.90 13.89 3.05
N THR A 103 17.58 13.31 2.07
CA THR A 103 18.69 12.37 2.29
C THR A 103 19.86 13.07 2.97
N SER A 104 20.25 14.26 2.50
CA SER A 104 21.38 15.01 3.07
C SER A 104 21.11 15.37 4.53
N LEU A 105 19.93 15.92 4.83
CA LEU A 105 19.53 16.24 6.20
C LEU A 105 19.45 14.99 7.09
N SER A 106 18.99 13.86 6.55
CA SER A 106 18.91 12.59 7.28
C SER A 106 20.30 12.01 7.58
N VAL A 107 21.24 12.09 6.64
CA VAL A 107 22.62 11.64 6.82
C VAL A 107 23.37 12.52 7.84
N ILE A 108 23.10 13.83 7.86
CA ILE A 108 23.72 14.77 8.82
C ILE A 108 23.12 14.59 10.22
N THR A 109 21.80 14.62 10.34
CA THR A 109 21.12 14.62 11.65
C THR A 109 20.99 13.23 12.25
N ARG A 110 20.97 12.18 11.41
CA ARG A 110 20.67 10.78 11.78
C ARG A 110 19.37 10.64 12.59
N SER A 111 18.44 11.59 12.41
CA SER A 111 17.13 11.58 13.05
C SER A 111 16.13 10.82 12.19
N ILE A 112 15.44 9.86 12.79
CA ILE A 112 14.36 9.12 12.12
C ILE A 112 13.13 10.01 11.91
N ALA A 113 12.88 10.99 12.79
CA ALA A 113 11.68 11.83 12.73
C ALA A 113 11.70 12.83 11.55
N LEU A 114 12.89 13.33 11.20
CA LEU A 114 13.06 14.33 10.14
C LEU A 114 12.54 13.84 8.77
N PRO A 115 12.97 12.68 8.22
CA PRO A 115 12.47 12.22 6.94
C PRO A 115 10.97 11.91 6.98
N TRP A 116 10.45 11.40 8.11
CA TRP A 116 9.00 11.20 8.27
C TRP A 116 8.22 12.50 8.15
N ILE A 117 8.62 13.55 8.88
CA ILE A 117 7.94 14.85 8.84
C ILE A 117 8.00 15.41 7.41
N MET A 118 9.18 15.43 6.79
CA MET A 118 9.33 16.00 5.44
C MET A 118 8.52 15.23 4.39
N CYS A 119 8.56 13.89 4.38
CA CYS A 119 7.84 13.09 3.40
C CYS A 119 6.32 13.13 3.63
N ILE A 120 5.84 13.12 4.88
CA ILE A 120 4.40 13.29 5.16
C ILE A 120 3.94 14.68 4.73
N SER A 121 4.68 15.74 5.07
CA SER A 121 4.36 17.09 4.65
C SER A 121 4.35 17.22 3.13
N PHE A 122 5.31 16.61 2.43
CA PHE A 122 5.32 16.59 0.97
C PHE A 122 4.09 15.91 0.39
N VAL A 123 3.72 14.73 0.87
CA VAL A 123 2.53 14.00 0.38
C VAL A 123 1.23 14.79 0.66
N LEU A 124 1.08 15.35 1.86
CA LEU A 124 -0.12 16.11 2.25
C LEU A 124 -0.26 17.46 1.53
N LYS A 125 0.85 18.05 1.09
CA LYS A 125 0.89 19.35 0.41
C LYS A 125 1.26 19.27 -1.06
N ALA A 126 1.42 18.07 -1.61
CA ALA A 126 1.83 17.89 -2.99
C ALA A 126 0.89 18.64 -3.93
N SER A 127 -0.43 18.48 -3.76
CA SER A 127 -1.46 19.12 -4.61
C SER A 127 -1.37 20.65 -4.64
N ASP A 128 -0.85 21.26 -3.57
CA ASP A 128 -0.77 22.72 -3.42
C ASP A 128 0.58 23.27 -3.91
N VAL A 129 1.63 22.45 -3.88
CA VAL A 129 3.03 22.90 -4.03
C VAL A 129 3.66 22.44 -5.35
N VAL A 130 3.20 21.30 -5.88
CA VAL A 130 3.76 20.67 -7.07
C VAL A 130 2.88 21.01 -8.28
N PRO A 131 3.47 21.36 -9.43
CA PRO A 131 2.70 21.66 -10.64
C PRO A 131 2.14 20.37 -11.24
N PHE A 132 0.96 19.95 -10.77
CA PHE A 132 0.22 18.85 -11.35
C PHE A 132 -0.40 19.25 -12.69
N THR A 133 -0.29 18.36 -13.66
CA THR A 133 -1.05 18.47 -14.90
C THR A 133 -2.49 18.06 -14.62
N MET A 134 -3.45 18.95 -14.88
CA MET A 134 -4.89 18.73 -14.57
C MET A 134 -5.62 17.80 -15.55
N ASP A 135 -4.87 17.13 -16.42
CA ASP A 135 -5.40 16.10 -17.31
C ASP A 135 -5.47 14.76 -16.56
N ASN A 136 -6.65 14.14 -16.51
CA ASN A 136 -6.95 13.01 -15.62
C ASN A 136 -5.92 11.86 -15.69
N HIS A 137 -5.44 11.54 -16.89
CA HIS A 137 -4.50 10.44 -17.08
C HIS A 137 -3.06 10.81 -16.71
N VAL A 138 -2.68 12.08 -16.91
CA VAL A 138 -1.37 12.59 -16.51
C VAL A 138 -1.33 12.80 -15.00
N TYR A 139 -2.39 13.37 -14.42
CA TYR A 139 -2.55 13.61 -13.00
C TYR A 139 -2.35 12.33 -12.18
N TYR A 140 -3.07 11.24 -12.52
CA TYR A 140 -2.98 9.99 -11.78
C TYR A 140 -1.55 9.42 -11.79
N ARG A 141 -0.86 9.48 -12.94
CA ARG A 141 0.52 9.04 -13.06
C ARG A 141 1.46 9.89 -12.22
N GLU A 142 1.38 11.21 -12.34
CA GLU A 142 2.21 12.15 -11.57
C GLU A 142 1.98 11.96 -10.07
N PHE A 143 0.73 11.82 -9.64
CA PHE A 143 0.36 11.59 -8.24
C PHE A 143 1.03 10.33 -7.69
N ASN A 144 0.94 9.20 -8.40
CA ASN A 144 1.57 7.95 -7.99
C ASN A 144 3.10 8.10 -7.95
N ILE A 145 3.72 8.72 -8.96
CA ILE A 145 5.16 8.95 -8.99
C ILE A 145 5.62 9.77 -7.78
N TYR A 146 4.91 10.83 -7.43
CA TYR A 146 5.25 11.64 -6.26
C TYR A 146 5.02 10.90 -4.94
N LEU A 147 3.91 10.20 -4.78
CA LEU A 147 3.58 9.45 -3.58
C LEU A 147 4.59 8.32 -3.33
N TYR A 148 4.78 7.44 -4.30
CA TYR A 148 5.68 6.29 -4.17
C TYR A 148 7.15 6.72 -4.22
N GLY A 149 7.47 7.78 -4.97
CA GLY A 149 8.78 8.45 -4.91
C GLY A 149 9.10 8.95 -3.50
N ALA A 150 8.17 9.62 -2.83
CA ALA A 150 8.34 10.06 -1.44
C ALA A 150 8.51 8.88 -0.47
N ILE A 151 7.79 7.77 -0.68
CA ILE A 151 7.96 6.53 0.12
C ILE A 151 9.37 5.95 -0.07
N LYS A 152 9.91 5.95 -1.30
CA LYS A 152 11.28 5.49 -1.59
C LYS A 152 12.33 6.36 -0.93
N ILE A 153 12.19 7.69 -1.04
CA ILE A 153 13.09 8.68 -0.40
C ILE A 153 13.07 8.50 1.12
N LEU A 154 11.88 8.38 1.71
CA LEU A 154 11.70 8.10 3.13
C LEU A 154 12.42 6.80 3.50
N ASN A 155 12.18 5.72 2.75
CA ASN A 155 12.73 4.42 3.04
C ASN A 155 14.27 4.42 3.01
N PHE A 156 14.89 5.03 2.00
CA PHE A 156 16.34 5.15 1.92
C PHE A 156 16.91 6.03 3.04
N SER A 157 16.25 7.15 3.34
CA SER A 157 16.65 8.04 4.43
C SER A 157 16.62 7.34 5.78
N LEU A 158 15.59 6.51 6.03
CA LEU A 158 15.49 5.67 7.22
C LEU A 158 16.59 4.60 7.25
N TYR A 159 16.90 3.97 6.12
CA TYR A 159 18.02 3.05 6.01
C TYR A 159 19.35 3.70 6.42
N MET A 160 19.63 4.93 5.95
CA MET A 160 20.81 5.68 6.37
C MET A 160 20.77 6.04 7.87
N CYS A 161 19.61 6.41 8.42
CA CYS A 161 19.50 6.68 9.86
C CYS A 161 19.73 5.42 10.73
N GLN A 162 19.39 4.24 10.22
CA GLN A 162 19.55 2.96 10.92
C GLN A 162 20.98 2.41 10.81
N ASN A 163 21.64 2.60 9.65
CA ASN A 163 23.01 2.14 9.38
C ASN A 163 23.99 3.31 9.50
N LYS A 164 24.32 3.69 10.74
CA LYS A 164 25.14 4.88 11.04
C LYS A 164 26.60 4.74 10.60
N ASP A 165 27.07 3.50 10.50
CA ASP A 165 28.40 3.10 10.05
C ASP A 165 28.59 3.27 8.53
N LYS A 166 27.51 3.20 7.74
CA LYS A 166 27.57 3.34 6.29
C LYS A 166 27.65 4.81 5.88
N ARG A 167 28.56 5.12 4.95
CA ARG A 167 28.67 6.43 4.32
C ARG A 167 27.81 6.47 3.06
N TYR A 168 27.24 7.62 2.76
CA TYR A 168 26.43 7.81 1.56
C TYR A 168 27.22 7.50 0.27
N LEU A 169 28.51 7.86 0.24
CA LEU A 169 29.41 7.60 -0.89
C LEU A 169 29.61 6.11 -1.21
N ASP A 170 29.30 5.22 -0.27
CA ASP A 170 29.43 3.77 -0.50
C ASP A 170 28.15 3.19 -1.13
N VAL A 171 27.02 3.91 -1.12
CA VAL A 171 25.68 3.42 -1.50
C VAL A 171 24.92 4.35 -2.47
N TRP A 172 25.56 5.40 -2.99
CA TRP A 172 24.87 6.41 -3.81
C TRP A 172 24.35 5.88 -5.15
N GLN A 173 25.04 4.89 -5.73
CA GLN A 173 24.62 4.25 -6.99
C GLN A 173 23.33 3.46 -6.77
N ASP A 174 23.30 2.64 -5.71
CA ASP A 174 22.13 1.90 -5.29
C ASP A 174 20.95 2.82 -5.02
N HIS A 175 21.20 3.95 -4.34
CA HIS A 175 20.19 4.96 -4.09
C HIS A 175 19.63 5.57 -5.37
N LEU A 176 20.50 5.95 -6.31
CA LEU A 176 20.10 6.56 -7.57
C LEU A 176 19.26 5.58 -8.39
N VAL A 177 19.75 4.35 -8.58
CA VAL A 177 19.05 3.29 -9.32
C VAL A 177 17.72 2.96 -8.65
N TYR A 178 17.71 2.84 -7.32
CA TYR A 178 16.50 2.63 -6.55
C TYR A 178 15.48 3.73 -6.83
N LEU A 179 15.85 5.02 -6.75
CA LEU A 179 14.92 6.14 -6.99
C LEU A 179 14.34 6.17 -8.40
N ILE A 180 15.18 6.00 -9.43
CA ILE A 180 14.75 6.09 -10.83
C ILE A 180 14.03 4.83 -11.33
N TYR A 181 14.08 3.72 -10.60
CA TYR A 181 13.44 2.48 -11.01
C TYR A 181 11.91 2.60 -11.05
N LEU A 182 11.37 2.80 -12.25
CA LEU A 182 9.98 3.15 -12.53
C LEU A 182 8.95 2.09 -12.09
N PRO A 183 9.19 0.77 -12.22
CA PRO A 183 8.21 -0.24 -11.79
C PRO A 183 7.85 -0.13 -10.30
N TYR A 184 8.78 0.33 -9.46
CA TYR A 184 8.55 0.53 -8.03
C TYR A 184 8.18 1.98 -7.67
N SER A 185 7.90 2.83 -8.65
CA SER A 185 7.47 4.22 -8.46
C SER A 185 5.98 4.45 -8.78
N MET A 186 5.20 3.38 -8.98
CA MET A 186 3.78 3.49 -9.35
C MET A 186 2.85 2.93 -8.26
N THR A 187 2.74 1.61 -8.09
CA THR A 187 1.79 1.01 -7.12
C THR A 187 2.44 -0.01 -6.17
N LEU A 188 3.73 -0.30 -6.35
CA LEU A 188 4.46 -1.29 -5.56
C LEU A 188 5.39 -0.61 -4.56
N ILE A 189 5.30 -1.03 -3.30
CA ILE A 189 6.24 -0.63 -2.25
C ILE A 189 7.29 -1.74 -2.09
N VAL A 190 8.54 -1.41 -2.35
CA VAL A 190 9.70 -2.28 -2.13
C VAL A 190 10.69 -1.52 -1.27
N LEU A 191 11.20 -2.14 -0.19
CA LEU A 191 12.19 -1.52 0.66
C LEU A 191 13.55 -1.49 -0.05
N HIS A 192 14.38 -0.48 0.22
CA HIS A 192 15.72 -0.31 -0.35
C HIS A 192 16.58 -1.56 -0.18
N ASP A 193 16.62 -2.15 1.03
CA ASP A 193 17.39 -3.38 1.27
C ASP A 193 16.90 -4.56 0.43
N ASP A 194 15.58 -4.70 0.27
CA ASP A 194 14.98 -5.73 -0.58
C ASP A 194 15.30 -5.47 -2.07
N PHE A 195 15.37 -4.21 -2.49
CA PHE A 195 15.71 -3.80 -3.84
C PHE A 195 17.16 -4.09 -4.19
N VAL A 196 18.11 -3.63 -3.37
CA VAL A 196 19.55 -3.87 -3.56
C VAL A 196 19.83 -5.37 -3.57
N GLY A 197 19.23 -6.12 -2.65
CA GLY A 197 19.35 -7.58 -2.64
C GLY A 197 18.79 -8.25 -3.90
N GLN A 198 17.80 -7.68 -4.58
CA GLN A 198 17.33 -8.19 -5.89
C GLN A 198 18.31 -7.85 -7.01
N LEU A 199 18.83 -6.62 -7.02
CA LEU A 199 19.78 -6.14 -8.02
C LEU A 199 21.09 -6.95 -7.97
N ASP A 200 21.63 -7.17 -6.78
CA ASP A 200 22.83 -7.98 -6.57
C ASP A 200 22.66 -9.42 -7.08
N ARG A 201 21.49 -10.02 -6.84
CA ARG A 201 21.17 -11.37 -7.35
C ARG A 201 21.14 -11.41 -8.87
N ARG A 202 20.52 -10.40 -9.49
CA ARG A 202 20.48 -10.26 -10.96
C ARG A 202 21.89 -10.15 -11.53
N LEU A 203 22.72 -9.27 -10.98
CA LEU A 203 24.08 -9.01 -11.47
C LEU A 203 25.04 -10.17 -11.21
N SER A 204 24.83 -10.95 -10.15
CA SER A 204 25.67 -12.11 -9.80
C SER A 204 25.26 -13.42 -10.51
N HIS A 205 24.24 -13.40 -11.39
CA HIS A 205 23.69 -14.58 -12.06
C HIS A 205 23.33 -15.75 -11.12
N ARG A 206 23.04 -15.46 -9.85
CA ARG A 206 22.71 -16.49 -8.87
C ARG A 206 21.24 -16.88 -9.03
N SER A 207 20.99 -18.02 -9.66
CA SER A 207 19.66 -18.61 -9.76
C SER A 207 19.23 -19.18 -8.41
N ASP A 208 18.04 -18.79 -7.95
CA ASP A 208 17.39 -19.43 -6.80
C ASP A 208 16.65 -20.68 -7.31
N PRO A 209 16.93 -21.88 -6.80
CA PRO A 209 16.06 -23.02 -7.04
C PRO A 209 14.72 -22.76 -6.33
N TYR A 210 13.73 -22.35 -7.12
CA TYR A 210 12.30 -22.51 -6.83
C TYR A 210 11.64 -21.46 -5.93
N ARG A 211 10.85 -20.57 -6.56
CA ARG A 211 9.51 -20.21 -6.06
C ARG A 211 8.55 -19.89 -7.20
N SER A 212 8.21 -20.93 -7.98
CA SER A 212 7.09 -20.87 -8.90
C SER A 212 5.76 -20.81 -8.14
N PHE A 213 4.90 -19.90 -8.58
CA PHE A 213 3.45 -20.06 -8.76
C PHE A 213 2.64 -20.75 -7.65
N ILE A 214 1.75 -19.95 -7.06
CA ILE A 214 0.49 -20.29 -6.35
C ILE A 214 0.27 -21.79 -6.05
N ASP A 215 0.55 -22.22 -4.82
CA ASP A 215 0.04 -23.50 -4.31
C ASP A 215 -1.45 -23.34 -3.95
N LEU A 216 -2.33 -23.84 -4.82
CA LEU A 216 -3.77 -23.98 -4.63
C LEU A 216 -4.09 -25.39 -4.11
N ARG A 217 -3.83 -25.68 -2.82
CA ARG A 217 -4.55 -26.81 -2.21
C ARG A 217 -4.77 -26.73 -0.70
N LYS A 218 -6.07 -26.79 -0.39
CA LYS A 218 -6.80 -27.36 0.76
C LYS A 218 -7.64 -26.33 1.53
N SER A 219 -8.94 -26.35 1.27
CA SER A 219 -9.96 -25.82 2.19
C SER A 219 -10.97 -26.93 2.51
N LYS A 220 -11.32 -27.06 3.79
CA LYS A 220 -12.45 -27.87 4.27
C LYS A 220 -13.71 -26.99 4.21
N ALA A 221 -14.82 -27.59 3.77
CA ALA A 221 -16.11 -26.92 3.70
C ALA A 221 -16.64 -26.52 5.09
N LEU A 222 -17.10 -25.29 5.22
CA LEU A 222 -17.79 -24.74 6.39
C LEU A 222 -19.31 -24.63 6.11
N PRO A 223 -20.18 -24.70 7.14
CA PRO A 223 -21.62 -24.63 6.96
C PRO A 223 -22.09 -23.23 6.52
N ARG A 224 -23.09 -23.19 5.65
CA ARG A 224 -23.59 -21.98 4.97
C ARG A 224 -24.48 -21.11 5.88
N PRO A 225 -24.20 -19.82 6.05
CA PRO A 225 -25.19 -18.84 6.51
C PRO A 225 -26.04 -18.30 5.33
N ARG A 226 -27.06 -17.51 5.70
CA ARG A 226 -28.17 -17.00 4.85
C ARG A 226 -27.66 -16.23 3.61
N ARG A 227 -28.36 -16.40 2.48
CA ARG A 227 -27.75 -16.53 1.13
C ARG A 227 -27.57 -15.25 0.31
N GLU A 228 -28.10 -14.10 0.71
CA GLU A 228 -28.14 -12.93 -0.19
C GLU A 228 -27.10 -11.87 0.17
N GLU A 229 -26.95 -11.53 1.44
CA GLU A 229 -25.97 -10.53 1.91
C GLU A 229 -24.51 -11.04 1.83
N CYS A 230 -24.29 -12.32 2.13
CA CYS A 230 -22.97 -12.93 1.99
C CYS A 230 -22.51 -12.98 0.52
N ALA A 231 -23.45 -13.04 -0.44
CA ALA A 231 -23.12 -13.05 -1.85
C ALA A 231 -22.64 -11.68 -2.32
N VAL A 232 -23.31 -10.59 -1.91
CA VAL A 232 -22.89 -9.22 -2.25
C VAL A 232 -21.52 -8.91 -1.65
N ALA A 233 -21.33 -9.14 -0.34
CA ALA A 233 -20.03 -8.91 0.31
C ALA A 233 -18.90 -9.74 -0.32
N TYR A 234 -19.19 -10.98 -0.71
CA TYR A 234 -18.24 -11.82 -1.42
C TYR A 234 -17.89 -11.27 -2.80
N VAL A 235 -18.89 -10.90 -3.61
CA VAL A 235 -18.68 -10.37 -4.97
C VAL A 235 -17.93 -9.03 -4.93
N THR A 236 -18.31 -8.10 -4.06
CA THR A 236 -17.59 -6.83 -3.87
C THR A 236 -16.14 -7.08 -3.46
N GLY A 237 -15.92 -8.02 -2.53
CA GLY A 237 -14.57 -8.43 -2.14
C GLY A 237 -13.76 -9.05 -3.29
N GLN A 238 -14.39 -9.84 -4.17
CA GLN A 238 -13.70 -10.43 -5.33
C GLN A 238 -13.32 -9.36 -6.34
N LEU A 239 -14.24 -8.43 -6.64
CA LEU A 239 -13.98 -7.33 -7.55
C LEU A 239 -12.81 -6.48 -7.05
N PHE A 240 -12.81 -6.16 -5.75
CA PHE A 240 -11.69 -5.48 -5.10
C PHE A 240 -10.38 -6.27 -5.24
N HIS A 241 -10.39 -7.57 -4.96
CA HIS A 241 -9.20 -8.42 -5.11
C HIS A 241 -8.65 -8.42 -6.55
N VAL A 242 -9.51 -8.63 -7.55
CA VAL A 242 -9.11 -8.68 -8.95
C VAL A 242 -8.52 -7.35 -9.41
N LYS A 243 -9.09 -6.21 -8.99
CA LYS A 243 -8.53 -4.88 -9.27
C LYS A 243 -7.08 -4.78 -8.80
N TYR A 244 -6.81 -5.11 -7.55
CA TYR A 244 -5.44 -5.04 -6.99
C TYR A 244 -4.49 -6.09 -7.57
N VAL A 245 -4.99 -7.25 -8.02
CA VAL A 245 -4.19 -8.20 -8.80
C VAL A 245 -3.69 -7.55 -10.09
N VAL A 246 -4.52 -6.77 -10.78
CA VAL A 246 -4.13 -6.06 -12.01
C VAL A 246 -3.24 -4.85 -11.70
N LEU A 247 -3.65 -3.99 -10.77
CA LEU A 247 -2.92 -2.77 -10.38
C LEU A 247 -1.49 -3.07 -9.90
N PHE A 248 -1.29 -4.12 -9.09
CA PHE A 248 0.03 -4.55 -8.63
C PHE A 248 0.74 -5.43 -9.66
N GLY A 249 -0.01 -6.23 -10.42
CA GLY A 249 0.53 -7.13 -11.44
C GLY A 249 1.16 -6.39 -12.61
N PHE A 250 0.61 -5.24 -13.00
CA PHE A 250 1.10 -4.45 -14.13
C PHE A 250 2.57 -4.00 -13.96
N PRO A 251 2.95 -3.22 -12.92
CA PRO A 251 4.37 -2.90 -12.68
C PRO A 251 5.19 -4.13 -12.30
N ALA A 252 4.61 -5.13 -11.63
CA ALA A 252 5.33 -6.36 -11.29
C ALA A 252 5.80 -7.11 -12.55
N LEU A 253 5.01 -7.11 -13.63
CA LEU A 253 5.39 -7.71 -14.92
C LEU A 253 6.70 -7.09 -15.45
N PHE A 254 6.81 -5.77 -15.47
CA PHE A 254 8.03 -5.09 -15.90
C PHE A 254 9.21 -5.40 -14.99
N ALA A 255 8.98 -5.48 -13.68
CA ALA A 255 10.01 -5.91 -12.74
C ALA A 255 10.49 -7.35 -12.98
N TYR A 256 9.59 -8.27 -13.32
CA TYR A 256 9.96 -9.63 -13.71
C TYR A 256 10.74 -9.67 -15.03
N ILE A 257 10.34 -8.87 -16.03
CA ILE A 257 11.07 -8.74 -17.30
C ILE A 257 12.49 -8.23 -17.06
N ASP A 258 12.66 -7.28 -16.12
CA ASP A 258 13.96 -6.78 -15.67
C ASP A 258 14.73 -7.80 -14.81
N GLY A 259 14.22 -9.01 -14.58
CA GLY A 259 14.87 -10.02 -13.75
C GLY A 259 14.87 -9.71 -12.25
N LEU A 260 14.02 -8.79 -11.79
CA LEU A 260 13.79 -8.51 -10.38
C LEU A 260 12.67 -9.40 -9.81
N GLN A 261 12.48 -9.33 -8.49
CA GLN A 261 11.50 -10.15 -7.76
C GLN A 261 10.56 -9.23 -6.96
N PRO A 262 9.52 -8.68 -7.60
CA PRO A 262 8.54 -7.83 -6.93
C PRO A 262 7.80 -8.57 -5.80
N PRO A 263 7.13 -7.84 -4.89
CA PRO A 263 6.25 -8.44 -3.89
C PRO A 263 5.22 -9.37 -4.55
N PRO A 264 4.84 -10.49 -3.89
CA PRO A 264 3.85 -11.41 -4.45
C PRO A 264 2.48 -10.73 -4.58
N PRO A 265 1.64 -11.20 -5.51
CA PRO A 265 0.32 -10.62 -5.73
C PRO A 265 -0.60 -10.81 -4.51
N PRO A 266 -1.70 -10.05 -4.43
CA PRO A 266 -2.65 -10.15 -3.33
C PRO A 266 -3.20 -11.56 -3.14
N ILE A 267 -3.19 -12.04 -1.89
CA ILE A 267 -3.82 -13.31 -1.53
C ILE A 267 -5.30 -13.32 -1.93
N CYS A 268 -5.74 -14.42 -2.55
CA CYS A 268 -7.14 -14.59 -2.92
C CYS A 268 -8.02 -14.54 -1.67
N ILE A 269 -8.97 -13.60 -1.66
CA ILE A 269 -9.82 -13.34 -0.49
C ILE A 269 -10.69 -14.54 -0.12
N SER A 270 -11.06 -15.39 -1.09
CA SER A 270 -11.80 -16.65 -0.84
C SER A 270 -11.02 -17.68 -0.05
N ARG A 271 -9.69 -17.54 0.03
CA ARG A 271 -8.79 -18.45 0.73
C ARG A 271 -8.42 -17.95 2.13
N VAL A 272 -8.85 -16.75 2.50
CA VAL A 272 -8.47 -16.12 3.76
C VAL A 272 -9.51 -16.40 4.83
N ALA A 273 -9.12 -17.13 5.87
CA ALA A 273 -9.97 -17.39 7.03
C ALA A 273 -9.69 -16.44 8.21
N HIS A 274 -8.59 -15.67 8.16
CA HIS A 274 -8.17 -14.78 9.23
C HIS A 274 -7.73 -13.41 8.70
N TYR A 275 -8.21 -12.33 9.33
CA TYR A 275 -7.78 -10.97 9.01
C TYR A 275 -6.26 -10.76 9.12
N SER A 276 -5.59 -11.45 10.05
CA SER A 276 -4.13 -11.40 10.14
C SER A 276 -3.44 -11.95 8.89
N GLN A 277 -4.05 -12.90 8.18
CA GLN A 277 -3.54 -13.40 6.90
C GLN A 277 -3.80 -12.39 5.79
N MET A 278 -5.00 -11.79 5.75
CA MET A 278 -5.34 -10.70 4.82
C MET A 278 -4.30 -9.57 4.92
N TRP A 279 -4.09 -9.06 6.13
CA TRP A 279 -3.18 -7.95 6.41
C TRP A 279 -1.73 -8.21 5.96
N ARG A 280 -1.27 -9.45 6.05
CA ARG A 280 0.11 -9.82 5.72
C ARG A 280 0.36 -10.10 4.24
N HIS A 281 -0.68 -10.49 3.52
CA HIS A 281 -0.53 -11.10 2.19
C HIS A 281 -1.39 -10.42 1.10
N PHE A 282 -2.22 -9.44 1.45
CA PHE A 282 -2.97 -8.67 0.46
C PHE A 282 -2.07 -7.62 -0.20
N ASP A 283 -1.50 -6.72 0.61
CA ASP A 283 -0.44 -5.81 0.17
C ASP A 283 0.83 -6.09 0.99
N VAL A 284 1.70 -6.93 0.42
CA VAL A 284 2.94 -7.34 1.08
C VAL A 284 3.93 -6.18 1.19
N GLY A 285 3.95 -5.27 0.22
CA GLY A 285 4.84 -4.11 0.21
C GLY A 285 4.52 -3.16 1.35
N LEU A 286 3.26 -2.73 1.44
CA LEU A 286 2.77 -1.88 2.52
C LEU A 286 2.93 -2.57 3.88
N TYR A 287 2.57 -3.85 3.99
CA TYR A 287 2.76 -4.61 5.23
C TYR A 287 4.22 -4.59 5.70
N ARG A 288 5.17 -4.89 4.81
CA ARG A 288 6.61 -4.88 5.15
C ARG A 288 7.08 -3.49 5.53
N PHE A 289 6.65 -2.46 4.81
CA PHE A 289 6.97 -1.06 5.11
C PHE A 289 6.47 -0.67 6.51
N LEU A 290 5.19 -0.86 6.80
CA LEU A 290 4.62 -0.53 8.11
C LEU A 290 5.26 -1.35 9.23
N LYS A 291 5.50 -2.65 9.00
CA LYS A 291 6.17 -3.50 9.99
C LYS A 291 7.58 -3.01 10.30
N ASN A 292 8.41 -2.80 9.28
CA ASN A 292 9.84 -2.57 9.44
C ASN A 292 10.19 -1.11 9.73
N GLN A 293 9.43 -0.16 9.19
CA GLN A 293 9.70 1.28 9.29
C GLN A 293 8.88 1.98 10.37
N VAL A 294 7.73 1.42 10.77
CA VAL A 294 6.85 2.02 11.78
C VAL A 294 6.80 1.14 13.03
N TYR A 295 6.27 -0.07 12.93
CA TYR A 295 5.95 -0.90 14.08
C TYR A 295 7.18 -1.33 14.88
N ILE A 296 8.16 -1.96 14.24
CA ILE A 296 9.38 -2.43 14.91
C ILE A 296 10.17 -1.27 15.55
N PRO A 297 10.46 -0.15 14.84
CA PRO A 297 11.16 0.98 15.44
C PRO A 297 10.43 1.60 16.63
N LEU A 298 9.10 1.69 16.57
CA LEU A 298 8.29 2.21 17.67
C LEU A 298 8.34 1.32 18.90
N GLN A 299 8.42 0.00 18.73
CA GLN A 299 8.47 -0.97 19.83
C GLN A 299 9.83 -1.07 20.53
N LYS A 300 10.93 -0.72 19.87
CA LYS A 300 12.29 -0.79 20.45
C LYS A 300 12.50 0.16 21.63
N LYS A 301 11.66 1.19 21.79
CA LYS A 301 11.74 2.10 22.94
C LYS A 301 10.87 1.57 24.07
N GLU A 302 11.51 1.24 25.19
CA GLU A 302 10.81 1.04 26.46
C GLU A 302 10.23 2.38 26.90
N LEU A 303 8.91 2.40 27.07
CA LEU A 303 8.17 3.59 27.50
C LEU A 303 7.37 3.22 28.75
N PRO A 304 7.13 4.18 29.65
CA PRO A 304 6.20 3.97 30.75
C PRO A 304 4.81 3.62 30.19
N THR A 305 4.06 2.81 30.93
CA THR A 305 2.83 2.14 30.46
C THR A 305 1.82 3.09 29.80
N SER A 306 1.65 4.31 30.32
CA SER A 306 0.75 5.32 29.75
C SER A 306 1.16 5.78 28.35
N LEU A 307 2.46 6.08 28.16
CA LEU A 307 3.01 6.47 26.86
C LEU A 307 3.04 5.29 25.87
N ALA A 308 3.23 4.07 26.37
CA ALA A 308 3.13 2.86 25.54
C ALA A 308 1.70 2.66 25.02
N ILE A 309 0.67 2.91 25.85
CA ILE A 309 -0.74 2.85 25.43
C ILE A 309 -1.05 3.93 24.40
N ILE A 310 -0.61 5.18 24.61
CA ILE A 310 -0.79 6.28 23.65
C ILE A 310 -0.08 5.97 22.33
N ARG A 311 1.15 5.46 22.38
CA ARG A 311 1.89 5.01 21.18
C ARG A 311 1.15 3.91 20.44
N ASN A 312 0.64 2.90 21.16
CA ASN A 312 -0.07 1.78 20.56
C ASN A 312 -1.40 2.23 19.94
N LEU A 313 -2.15 3.10 20.62
CA LEU A 313 -3.37 3.72 20.07
C LEU A 313 -3.06 4.61 18.87
N GLY A 314 -2.01 5.44 18.93
CA GLY A 314 -1.58 6.27 17.80
C GLY A 314 -1.12 5.43 16.61
N THR A 315 -0.43 4.31 16.85
CA THR A 315 -0.02 3.36 15.81
C THR A 315 -1.23 2.62 15.25
N LEU A 316 -2.20 2.26 16.09
CA LEU A 316 -3.46 1.65 15.69
C LEU A 316 -4.24 2.65 14.82
N THR A 317 -4.43 3.89 15.26
CA THR A 317 -5.11 4.94 14.49
C THR A 317 -4.33 5.35 13.26
N ALA A 318 -3.00 5.29 13.25
CA ALA A 318 -2.22 5.52 12.03
C ALA A 318 -2.35 4.33 11.07
N VAL A 319 -2.24 3.08 11.53
CA VAL A 319 -2.37 1.90 10.66
C VAL A 319 -3.82 1.75 10.19
N PHE A 320 -4.80 1.85 11.07
CA PHE A 320 -6.21 1.79 10.70
C PHE A 320 -6.67 3.07 10.03
N GLY A 321 -6.19 4.25 10.38
CA GLY A 321 -6.54 5.51 9.71
C GLY A 321 -5.83 5.69 8.39
N VAL A 322 -4.63 5.14 8.18
CA VAL A 322 -3.94 5.08 6.87
C VAL A 322 -4.42 3.88 6.06
N ASN A 323 -4.90 2.78 6.63
CA ASN A 323 -5.62 1.77 5.84
C ASN A 323 -7.02 2.23 5.50
N LEU A 324 -7.73 2.79 6.46
CA LEU A 324 -9.04 3.37 6.23
C LEU A 324 -8.87 4.54 5.29
N ASN A 325 -7.86 5.42 5.37
CA ASN A 325 -7.63 6.47 4.37
C ASN A 325 -6.84 6.01 3.12
N ILE A 326 -6.08 4.92 3.05
CA ILE A 326 -5.53 4.47 1.74
C ILE A 326 -6.65 3.76 0.97
N TYR A 327 -7.53 3.04 1.67
CA TYR A 327 -8.75 2.45 1.10
C TYR A 327 -9.99 3.37 1.14
N ALA A 328 -9.92 4.56 1.76
CA ALA A 328 -11.01 5.56 1.84
C ALA A 328 -10.58 7.01 1.57
N CYS A 329 -9.32 7.33 1.29
CA CYS A 329 -8.91 8.53 0.53
C CYS A 329 -9.13 8.27 -0.97
N MET A 330 -9.34 7.01 -1.38
CA MET A 330 -10.14 6.67 -2.56
C MET A 330 -11.66 6.87 -2.36
N LYS A 331 -12.13 7.20 -1.15
CA LYS A 331 -13.56 7.46 -0.84
C LYS A 331 -13.84 8.91 -0.43
N ILE A 332 -12.85 9.80 -0.45
CA ILE A 332 -13.04 11.24 -0.22
C ILE A 332 -12.06 12.00 -1.10
N VAL A 333 -12.37 12.07 -2.40
CA VAL A 333 -12.48 13.29 -3.22
C VAL A 333 -13.55 13.01 -4.27
#